data_AF-A0A959F7V6-F1
#
_entry.id   AF-A0A959F7V6-F1
#
_cell.length_a   1.000
_cell.length_b   1.000
_cell.length_c   1.000
_cell.angle_alpha   90.00
_cell.angle_beta   90.00
_cell.angle_gamma   90.00
#
_symmetry.space_group_name_H-M   'P 1'
#
loop_
_entity.id
_entity.type
_entity.pdbx_description
1 polymer ?
#
loop_
_entity_poly.entity_id
_entity_poly.type
_entity_poly.pdbx_seq_one_letter_code
_entity_poly.pdbx_strand_id
1 'polypeptide(L)'
;MRLLHKYLRSPFFNYSTAVLSLYEYLRKFHPSFSGPDLERKQVYSKIFPGKSYRDKTFRNLLHEFLGHIEHFMIQLQVRNDEYVSKKLLMEAQARRDLFPFFVQRNQELIRELEERPYRDIFIYRELTDLYEQFYFHPSTDKLEEGEKALR
;
A
#
# COMPACT_ATOMS: atom_id res chain seq x y z
N MET A 1 4.29 -14.82 -8.37
CA MET A 1 3.21 -14.69 -9.39
C MET A 1 1.78 -14.77 -8.84
N ARG A 2 1.40 -15.73 -7.98
CA ARG A 2 -0.01 -15.94 -7.55
C ARG A 2 -0.70 -14.72 -6.92
N LEU A 3 -0.01 -13.96 -6.07
CA LEU A 3 -0.61 -12.81 -5.36
C LEU A 3 -0.88 -11.63 -6.30
N LEU A 4 0.08 -11.31 -7.19
CA LEU A 4 -0.11 -10.27 -8.22
C LEU A 4 -1.28 -10.60 -9.14
N HIS A 5 -1.45 -11.88 -9.51
CA HIS A 5 -2.61 -12.32 -10.28
C HIS A 5 -3.94 -12.06 -9.54
N LYS A 6 -4.02 -12.37 -8.24
CA LYS A 6 -5.21 -12.07 -7.43
C LYS A 6 -5.47 -10.56 -7.34
N TYR A 7 -4.43 -9.76 -7.18
CA TYR A 7 -4.51 -8.31 -7.17
C TYR A 7 -5.07 -7.75 -8.48
N LEU A 8 -4.50 -8.12 -9.63
CA LEU A 8 -4.91 -7.62 -10.95
C LEU A 8 -6.31 -8.10 -11.39
N ARG A 9 -6.82 -9.17 -10.78
CA ARG A 9 -8.20 -9.65 -11.00
C ARG A 9 -9.21 -9.02 -10.04
N SER A 10 -8.75 -8.32 -9.01
CA SER A 10 -9.64 -7.65 -8.07
C SER A 10 -10.22 -6.40 -8.73
N PRO A 11 -11.55 -6.29 -8.85
CA PRO A 11 -12.18 -5.09 -9.38
C PRO A 11 -11.90 -3.87 -8.49
N PHE A 12 -11.56 -4.07 -7.22
CA PHE A 12 -11.18 -3.00 -6.32
C PHE A 12 -9.86 -2.32 -6.73
N PHE A 13 -8.92 -3.07 -7.34
CA PHE A 13 -7.59 -2.56 -7.68
C PHE A 13 -7.38 -2.32 -9.16
N ASN A 14 -8.04 -3.08 -10.04
CA ASN A 14 -7.85 -3.01 -11.48
C ASN A 14 -9.19 -3.18 -12.21
N TYR A 15 -9.53 -2.19 -13.03
CA TYR A 15 -10.65 -2.25 -13.97
C TYR A 15 -10.21 -2.49 -15.42
N SER A 16 -8.91 -2.42 -15.69
CA SER A 16 -8.33 -2.51 -17.04
C SER A 16 -8.14 -3.96 -17.47
N THR A 17 -8.95 -4.39 -18.43
CA THR A 17 -8.82 -5.70 -19.07
C THR A 17 -7.52 -5.83 -19.86
N ALA A 18 -6.99 -4.72 -20.38
CA ALA A 18 -5.72 -4.67 -21.10
C ALA A 18 -4.53 -4.95 -20.17
N VAL A 19 -4.52 -4.36 -18.96
CA VAL A 19 -3.50 -4.63 -17.94
C VAL A 19 -3.50 -6.10 -17.53
N LEU A 20 -4.69 -6.67 -17.27
CA LEU A 20 -4.79 -8.09 -16.94
C LEU A 20 -4.30 -8.97 -18.10
N SER A 21 -4.65 -8.63 -19.34
CA SER A 21 -4.22 -9.36 -20.53
C SER A 21 -2.70 -9.30 -20.74
N LEU A 22 -2.08 -8.14 -20.51
CA LEU A 22 -0.63 -7.98 -20.52
C LEU A 22 0.02 -8.91 -19.49
N TYR A 23 -0.48 -8.91 -18.24
CA TYR A 23 0.03 -9.78 -17.19
C TYR A 23 -0.09 -11.27 -17.54
N GLU A 24 -1.28 -11.70 -18.01
CA GLU A 24 -1.55 -13.08 -18.41
C GLU A 24 -0.65 -13.54 -19.56
N TYR A 25 -0.27 -12.62 -20.44
CA TYR A 25 0.70 -12.89 -21.50
C TYR A 25 2.12 -13.00 -20.94
N LEU A 26 2.60 -11.99 -20.21
CA LEU A 26 3.96 -11.93 -19.69
C LEU A 26 4.28 -13.06 -18.72
N ARG A 27 3.31 -13.51 -17.90
CA ARG A 27 3.57 -14.56 -16.90
C ARG A 27 3.97 -15.91 -17.51
N LYS A 28 3.63 -16.15 -18.78
CA LYS A 28 4.00 -17.38 -19.51
C LYS A 28 5.51 -17.48 -19.74
N PHE A 29 6.22 -16.35 -19.69
CA PHE A 29 7.66 -16.25 -19.90
C PHE A 29 8.43 -16.18 -18.57
N HIS A 30 7.76 -16.26 -17.42
CA HIS A 30 8.44 -16.33 -16.13
C HIS A 30 9.20 -17.66 -15.98
N PRO A 31 10.44 -17.68 -15.43
CA PRO A 31 11.14 -16.58 -14.78
C PRO A 31 12.09 -15.78 -15.69
N SER A 32 12.40 -16.26 -16.89
CA SER A 32 13.48 -15.69 -17.71
C SER A 32 13.08 -14.41 -18.43
N PHE A 33 11.79 -14.21 -18.70
CA PHE A 33 11.23 -13.08 -19.46
C PHE A 33 12.01 -12.78 -20.75
N SER A 34 12.32 -13.84 -21.50
CA SER A 34 13.11 -13.76 -22.73
C SER A 34 12.44 -14.52 -23.87
N GLY A 35 12.73 -14.11 -25.10
CA GLY A 35 12.24 -14.74 -26.33
C GLY A 35 11.66 -13.74 -27.34
N PRO A 36 11.57 -14.13 -28.63
CA PRO A 36 11.07 -13.26 -29.70
C PRO A 36 9.59 -12.88 -29.51
N ASP A 37 8.82 -13.71 -28.80
CA ASP A 37 7.41 -13.46 -28.51
C ASP A 37 7.17 -12.29 -27.54
N LEU A 38 8.23 -11.76 -26.91
CA LEU A 38 8.20 -10.54 -26.10
C LEU A 38 8.51 -9.27 -26.89
N GLU A 39 8.70 -9.36 -28.22
CA GLU A 39 8.80 -8.19 -29.08
C GLU A 39 7.53 -7.32 -28.95
N ARG A 40 7.70 -6.00 -28.81
CA ARG A 40 6.60 -5.06 -28.51
C ARG A 40 5.39 -5.22 -29.44
N LYS A 41 5.63 -5.41 -30.75
CA LYS A 41 4.56 -5.58 -31.75
C LYS A 41 3.79 -6.89 -31.53
N GLN A 42 4.48 -7.97 -31.17
CA GLN A 42 3.86 -9.26 -30.88
C GLN A 42 3.03 -9.19 -29.60
N VAL A 43 3.59 -8.61 -28.54
CA VAL A 43 2.85 -8.41 -27.29
C VAL A 43 1.60 -7.56 -27.52
N TYR A 44 1.74 -6.45 -28.27
CA TYR A 44 0.63 -5.58 -28.60
C TYR A 44 -0.48 -6.30 -29.38
N SER A 45 -0.13 -7.11 -30.39
CA SER A 45 -1.14 -7.82 -31.20
C SER A 45 -1.93 -8.84 -30.38
N LYS A 46 -1.32 -9.43 -29.35
CA LYS A 46 -1.99 -10.35 -28.42
C LYS A 46 -2.93 -9.63 -27.46
N ILE A 47 -2.57 -8.42 -27.01
CA ILE A 47 -3.39 -7.63 -26.07
C ILE A 47 -4.51 -6.88 -26.79
N PHE A 48 -4.26 -6.44 -28.02
CA PHE A 48 -5.20 -5.68 -28.84
C PHE A 48 -5.43 -6.36 -30.21
N PRO A 49 -6.14 -7.51 -30.24
CA PRO A 49 -6.41 -8.23 -31.49
C PRO A 49 -7.06 -7.34 -32.54
N GLY A 50 -6.59 -7.44 -33.79
CA GLY A 50 -7.13 -6.70 -34.93
C GLY A 50 -6.75 -5.20 -34.98
N LYS A 51 -5.97 -4.68 -34.00
CA LYS A 51 -5.50 -3.29 -34.02
C LYS A 51 -4.07 -3.19 -34.55
N SER A 52 -3.80 -2.18 -35.36
CA SER A 52 -2.43 -1.84 -35.76
C SER A 52 -1.61 -1.38 -34.54
N TYR A 53 -0.31 -1.68 -34.55
CA TYR A 53 0.60 -1.29 -33.48
C TYR A 53 0.60 0.23 -33.30
N ARG A 54 0.31 0.68 -32.08
CA ARG A 54 0.37 2.09 -31.69
C ARG A 54 1.30 2.23 -30.49
N ASP A 55 2.48 2.77 -30.75
CA ASP A 55 3.54 2.86 -29.75
C ASP A 55 3.14 3.67 -28.51
N LYS A 56 2.42 4.80 -28.70
CA LYS A 56 1.87 5.61 -27.60
C LYS A 56 0.91 4.80 -26.72
N THR A 57 -0.01 4.05 -27.34
CA THR A 57 -0.97 3.21 -26.61
C THR A 57 -0.25 2.11 -25.82
N PHE A 58 0.75 1.47 -26.43
CA PHE A 58 1.52 0.44 -25.75
C PHE A 58 2.34 0.99 -24.56
N ARG A 59 3.00 2.14 -24.74
CA ARG A 59 3.72 2.82 -23.65
C ARG A 59 2.81 3.18 -22.49
N ASN A 60 1.61 3.70 -22.77
CA ASN A 60 0.63 4.01 -21.73
C ASN A 60 0.21 2.76 -20.95
N LEU A 61 -0.02 1.64 -21.65
CA LEU A 61 -0.35 0.36 -21.00
C LEU A 61 0.79 -0.13 -20.11
N LEU A 62 2.05 -0.02 -20.56
CA LEU A 62 3.21 -0.40 -19.75
C LEU A 62 3.34 0.48 -18.50
N HIS A 63 3.12 1.79 -18.64
CA HIS A 63 3.14 2.72 -17.51
C HIS A 63 2.03 2.40 -16.50
N GLU A 64 0.81 2.14 -16.97
CA GLU A 64 -0.31 1.71 -16.13
C GLU A 64 0.02 0.41 -15.39
N PHE A 65 0.56 -0.58 -16.09
CA PHE A 65 0.96 -1.86 -15.49
C PHE A 65 2.08 -1.69 -14.46
N LEU A 66 3.06 -0.83 -14.71
CA LEU A 66 4.11 -0.50 -13.74
C LEU A 66 3.51 0.09 -12.46
N GLY A 67 2.58 1.05 -12.58
CA GLY A 67 1.89 1.61 -11.43
C GLY A 67 1.11 0.57 -10.62
N HIS A 68 0.51 -0.42 -11.28
CA HIS A 68 -0.12 -1.55 -10.58
C HIS A 68 0.90 -2.40 -9.80
N ILE A 69 2.09 -2.62 -10.36
CA ILE A 69 3.16 -3.37 -9.67
C ILE A 69 3.65 -2.59 -8.45
N GLU A 70 3.88 -1.29 -8.58
CA GLU A 70 4.32 -0.42 -7.48
C GLU A 70 3.30 -0.41 -6.34
N HIS A 71 2.02 -0.18 -6.64
CA HIS A 71 0.95 -0.24 -5.63
C HIS A 71 0.82 -1.62 -4.99
N PHE A 72 0.99 -2.68 -5.78
CA PHE A 72 0.99 -4.05 -5.25
C PHE A 72 2.16 -4.29 -4.28
N MET A 73 3.36 -3.77 -4.58
CA MET A 73 4.51 -3.86 -3.66
C MET A 73 4.25 -3.11 -2.36
N ILE A 74 3.65 -1.91 -2.42
CA ILE A 74 3.25 -1.17 -1.22
C ILE A 74 2.28 -1.99 -0.37
N GLN A 75 1.28 -2.63 -0.98
CA GLN A 75 0.34 -3.48 -0.24
C GLN A 75 1.00 -4.69 0.39
N LEU A 76 1.99 -5.29 -0.27
CA LEU A 76 2.77 -6.37 0.33
C LEU A 76 3.57 -5.86 1.53
N GLN A 77 4.18 -4.67 1.43
CA GLN A 77 4.92 -4.08 2.53
C GLN A 77 4.01 -3.80 3.73
N VAL A 78 2.88 -3.13 3.52
CA VAL A 78 1.90 -2.86 4.58
C VAL A 78 1.40 -4.17 5.19
N ARG A 79 1.08 -5.16 4.37
CA ARG A 79 0.61 -6.47 4.85
C ARG A 79 1.64 -7.20 5.72
N ASN A 80 2.92 -7.05 5.43
CA ASN A 80 4.00 -7.75 6.14
C ASN A 80 4.48 -6.98 7.37
N ASP A 81 4.13 -5.70 7.51
CA ASP A 81 4.50 -4.85 8.63
C ASP A 81 3.27 -4.56 9.50
N GLU A 82 3.15 -5.30 10.60
CA GLU A 82 2.02 -5.21 11.53
C GLU A 82 1.93 -3.83 12.19
N TYR A 83 3.07 -3.25 12.57
CA TYR A 83 3.12 -1.93 13.20
C TYR A 83 2.61 -0.85 12.24
N VAL A 84 3.12 -0.84 11.00
CA VAL A 84 2.65 0.10 9.95
C VAL A 84 1.16 -0.08 9.70
N SER A 85 0.66 -1.32 9.62
CA SER A 85 -0.76 -1.60 9.44
C SER A 85 -1.62 -1.03 10.59
N LYS A 86 -1.20 -1.22 11.84
CA LYS A 86 -1.89 -0.69 13.04
C LYS A 86 -1.87 0.84 13.05
N LYS A 87 -0.71 1.46 12.75
CA LYS A 87 -0.57 2.93 12.70
C LYS A 87 -1.48 3.53 11.63
N LEU A 88 -1.48 2.98 10.41
CA LEU A 88 -2.37 3.44 9.34
C LEU A 88 -3.85 3.31 9.73
N LEU A 89 -4.24 2.24 10.41
CA LEU A 89 -5.62 2.09 10.91
C LEU A 89 -5.97 3.13 11.98
N MET A 90 -5.07 3.38 12.93
CA MET A 90 -5.24 4.41 13.96
C MET A 90 -5.44 5.79 13.33
N GLU A 91 -4.59 6.18 12.37
CA GLU A 91 -4.74 7.45 11.64
C GLU A 91 -6.07 7.52 10.87
N ALA A 92 -6.49 6.39 10.30
CA ALA A 92 -7.78 6.29 9.61
C ALA A 92 -8.95 6.51 10.60
N GLN A 93 -8.84 6.00 11.83
CA GLN A 93 -9.83 6.17 12.89
C GLN A 93 -9.84 7.61 13.42
N ALA A 94 -8.68 8.25 13.58
CA ALA A 94 -8.55 9.65 14.00
C ALA A 94 -9.20 10.62 13.02
N ARG A 95 -9.06 10.36 11.70
CA ARG A 95 -9.68 11.21 10.66
C ARG A 95 -11.19 11.00 10.53
N ARG A 96 -11.75 10.03 11.25
CA ARG A 96 -13.17 9.68 11.24
C ARG A 96 -13.73 9.92 12.65
N ASP A 97 -15.05 9.87 12.79
CA ASP A 97 -15.71 10.02 14.09
C ASP A 97 -15.62 8.70 14.91
N LEU A 98 -14.41 8.18 15.08
CA LEU A 98 -14.12 6.88 15.71
C LEU A 98 -13.13 7.06 16.88
N PHE A 99 -13.30 8.13 17.65
CA PHE A 99 -12.36 8.54 18.71
C PHE A 99 -12.04 7.42 19.72
N PRO A 100 -12.99 6.64 20.27
CA PRO A 100 -12.65 5.57 21.22
C PRO A 100 -11.68 4.53 20.65
N PHE A 101 -11.84 4.17 19.37
CA PHE A 101 -10.95 3.22 18.71
C PHE A 101 -9.58 3.82 18.42
N PHE A 102 -9.54 5.10 18.06
CA PHE A 102 -8.29 5.85 17.90
C PHE A 102 -7.49 5.83 19.20
N VAL A 103 -8.09 6.22 20.34
CA VAL A 103 -7.42 6.27 21.65
C VAL A 103 -6.90 4.90 22.04
N GLN A 104 -7.74 3.87 21.92
CA GLN A 104 -7.36 2.50 22.23
C GLN A 104 -6.12 2.07 21.43
N ARG A 105 -6.12 2.32 20.11
CA ARG A 105 -5.03 1.90 19.23
C ARG A 105 -3.76 2.73 19.45
N ASN A 106 -3.89 4.03 19.69
CA ASN A 106 -2.77 4.91 19.99
C ASN A 106 -2.03 4.46 21.26
N GLN A 107 -2.77 4.17 22.34
CA GLN A 107 -2.20 3.65 23.59
C GLN A 107 -1.62 2.23 23.46
N GLU A 108 -2.16 1.40 22.58
CA GLU A 108 -1.55 0.10 22.23
C GLU A 108 -0.20 0.29 21.54
N LEU A 109 -0.12 1.18 20.55
CA LEU A 109 1.11 1.46 19.81
C LEU A 109 2.20 2.09 20.68
N ILE A 110 1.84 3.02 21.57
CA ILE A 110 2.77 3.61 22.54
C ILE A 110 3.38 2.51 23.41
N ARG A 111 2.55 1.66 24.02
CA ARG A 111 3.03 0.55 24.86
C ARG A 111 3.93 -0.42 24.08
N GLU A 112 3.54 -0.78 22.86
CA GLU A 112 4.34 -1.66 22.00
C GLU A 112 5.73 -1.09 21.73
N LEU A 113 5.85 0.24 21.54
CA LEU A 113 7.14 0.91 21.33
C LEU A 113 7.95 1.05 22.62
N GLU A 114 7.31 1.35 23.75
CA GLU A 114 7.98 1.51 25.05
C GLU A 114 8.59 0.22 25.58
N GLU A 115 7.95 -0.92 25.29
CA GLU A 115 8.39 -2.27 25.68
C GLU A 115 9.55 -2.79 24.81
N ARG A 116 9.89 -2.14 23.69
CA ARG A 116 11.01 -2.58 22.84
C ARG A 116 12.36 -2.40 23.57
N PRO A 117 13.25 -3.41 23.51
CA PRO A 117 14.52 -3.39 24.26
C PRO A 117 15.52 -2.35 23.73
N TYR A 118 15.42 -1.99 22.44
CA TYR A 118 16.27 -0.99 21.82
C TYR A 118 15.45 0.27 21.60
N ARG A 119 15.96 1.43 22.04
CA ARG A 119 15.33 2.75 21.84
C ARG A 119 16.26 3.63 21.02
N ASP A 120 16.11 3.57 19.71
CA ASP A 120 16.84 4.43 18.79
C ASP A 120 16.05 5.71 18.46
N ILE A 121 16.65 6.57 17.64
CA ILE A 121 16.02 7.82 17.21
C ILE A 121 14.67 7.60 16.49
N PHE A 122 14.48 6.46 15.82
CA PHE A 122 13.23 6.16 15.13
C PHE A 122 12.11 5.93 16.13
N ILE A 123 12.37 5.17 17.20
CA ILE A 123 11.37 4.91 18.24
C ILE A 123 10.96 6.20 18.96
N TYR A 124 11.91 7.07 19.32
CA TYR A 124 11.56 8.33 19.96
C TYR A 124 10.76 9.26 19.04
N ARG A 125 11.07 9.29 17.74
CA ARG A 125 10.26 10.03 16.76
C ARG A 125 8.84 9.46 16.69
N GLU A 126 8.70 8.15 16.58
CA GLU A 126 7.38 7.51 16.49
C GLU A 126 6.54 7.74 17.76
N LEU A 127 7.14 7.64 18.95
CA LEU A 127 6.46 7.98 20.20
C LEU A 127 6.01 9.43 20.23
N THR A 128 6.88 10.36 19.82
CA THR A 128 6.55 11.79 19.73
C THR A 128 5.35 12.02 18.81
N ASP A 129 5.36 11.40 17.63
CA ASP A 129 4.25 11.51 16.67
C ASP A 129 2.94 10.95 17.24
N LEU A 130 2.99 9.85 18.00
CA LEU A 130 1.81 9.25 18.63
C LEU A 130 1.24 10.13 19.74
N TYR A 131 2.10 10.70 20.59
CA TYR A 131 1.70 11.63 21.64
C TYR A 131 1.12 12.93 21.07
N GLU A 132 1.75 13.48 20.03
CA GLU A 132 1.27 14.65 19.33
C GLU A 132 -0.13 14.41 18.73
N GLN A 133 -0.31 13.30 18.01
CA GLN A 133 -1.61 12.94 17.44
C GLN A 133 -2.70 12.81 18.49
N PHE A 134 -2.41 12.21 19.64
CA PHE A 134 -3.37 12.08 20.73
C PHE A 134 -3.70 13.45 21.35
N TYR A 135 -2.69 14.26 21.68
CA TYR A 135 -2.90 15.55 22.34
C TYR A 135 -3.65 16.57 21.46
N PHE A 136 -3.35 16.61 20.15
CA PHE A 136 -3.93 17.57 19.22
C PHE A 136 -5.22 17.07 18.54
N HIS A 137 -5.67 15.84 18.82
CA HIS A 137 -6.95 15.37 18.31
C HIS A 137 -8.10 16.24 18.86
N PRO A 138 -9.08 16.67 18.03
CA PRO A 138 -10.14 17.59 18.46
C PRO A 138 -11.02 17.09 19.60
N SER A 139 -11.20 15.77 19.69
CA SER A 139 -12.03 15.12 20.72
C SER A 139 -11.28 14.81 22.02
N THR A 140 -9.97 15.08 22.10
CA THR A 140 -9.20 14.82 23.33
C THR A 140 -9.50 15.89 24.36
N ASP A 141 -9.89 15.46 25.57
CA ASP A 141 -10.00 16.35 26.70
C ASP A 141 -8.60 16.74 27.19
N LYS A 142 -8.17 17.96 26.89
CA LYS A 142 -6.82 18.43 27.24
C LYS A 142 -6.63 18.68 28.74
N LEU A 143 -7.72 18.82 29.49
CA LEU A 143 -7.68 19.09 30.92
C LEU A 143 -7.66 17.79 31.73
N GLU A 144 -8.39 16.76 31.31
CA GLU A 144 -8.42 15.45 32.00
C GLU A 144 -7.50 14.40 31.38
N GLU A 145 -7.35 14.39 30.05
CA GLU A 145 -6.60 13.34 29.33
C GLU A 145 -5.28 13.84 28.74
N GLY A 146 -5.11 15.16 28.59
CA GLY A 146 -3.89 15.78 28.04
C GLY A 146 -2.62 15.47 28.82
N GLU A 147 -2.71 15.25 30.14
CA GLU A 147 -1.55 14.85 30.96
C GLU A 147 -0.96 13.49 30.55
N LYS A 148 -1.77 12.58 29.99
CA LYS A 148 -1.29 11.27 29.50
C LYS A 148 -0.41 11.40 28.26
N ALA A 149 -0.49 12.51 27.54
CA ALA A 149 0.36 12.80 26.38
C ALA A 149 1.68 13.50 26.73
N LEU A 150 1.83 13.94 27.99
CA LEU A 150 2.96 14.74 28.48
C LEU A 150 3.91 13.94 29.40
N ARG A 151 3.63 12.65 29.63
CA ARG A 151 4.46 11.72 30.41
C ARG A 151 5.26 10.82 29.49
#